data_AF-A0A178DTE0-F1
#
_entry.id   AF-A0A178DTE0-F1
#
_cell.length_a   1.000
_cell.length_b   1.000
_cell.length_c   1.000
_cell.angle_alpha   90.00
_cell.angle_beta   90.00
_cell.angle_gamma   90.00
#
_symmetry.space_group_name_H-M   'P 1'
#
loop_
_entity.id
_entity.type
_entity.pdbx_description
1 polymer ?
#
loop_
_entity_poly.entity_id
_entity_poly.type
_entity_poly.pdbx_seq_one_letter_code
_entity_poly.pdbx_strand_id
1 'polypeptide(L)'
;MRWQATGQTKAVMQHWRAKLKHFLILSSAGKPIYSRHGDDQLITNYIGVVQTIISFYQSTNDTLRGFTTRDVRFVVMSKGPLNLVAITRLPESDSQLRSQLEALYMQILSTLTLPSMERMFAARANYDLRRPLQGTETLLSALADGFTRGSPSTLLSALECLKLRKSHRATINNTLLKTRSENLLYGLIVASGKLVSVVRPKKHSLHPGDLHLIFNMLFEAGSVKAGGGENWIPLCLPGFNNTGYLYMYVSFLNLEHPSEQMQERPRTSEGADDEVAVLLISAEKESFFELRGMRDDLVEVSLHFVTKVSLFPAVH
;
A
#
# COMPACT_ATOMS: atom_id res chain seq x y z
N MET A 1 -30.94 -32.30 11.55
CA MET A 1 -30.15 -31.34 10.73
C MET A 1 -28.82 -30.93 11.38
N ARG A 2 -27.98 -31.86 11.87
CA ARG A 2 -26.67 -31.53 12.50
C ARG A 2 -25.45 -32.14 11.78
N TRP A 3 -25.70 -32.90 10.71
CA TRP A 3 -24.68 -33.66 9.97
C TRP A 3 -24.19 -32.99 8.67
N GLN A 4 -24.90 -31.99 8.16
CA GLN A 4 -24.47 -31.25 6.95
C GLN A 4 -23.44 -30.15 7.25
N ALA A 5 -23.48 -29.56 8.45
CA ALA A 5 -22.56 -28.47 8.84
C ALA A 5 -21.09 -28.93 8.99
N THR A 6 -20.85 -30.16 9.45
CA THR A 6 -19.49 -30.68 9.69
C THR A 6 -18.72 -31.01 8.40
N GLY A 7 -19.42 -31.37 7.32
CA GLY A 7 -18.81 -31.61 6.01
C GLY A 7 -18.33 -30.31 5.35
N GLN A 8 -19.13 -29.25 5.45
CA GLN A 8 -18.82 -27.95 4.87
C GLN A 8 -17.59 -27.31 5.55
N THR A 9 -17.49 -27.36 6.88
CA THR A 9 -16.32 -26.86 7.62
C THR A 9 -15.03 -27.61 7.26
N LYS A 10 -15.09 -28.93 7.06
CA LYS A 10 -13.94 -29.73 6.63
C LYS A 10 -13.46 -29.35 5.22
N ALA A 11 -14.40 -29.16 4.29
CA ALA A 11 -14.07 -28.74 2.93
C ALA A 11 -13.42 -27.35 2.92
N VAL A 12 -13.96 -26.38 3.65
CA VAL A 12 -13.40 -25.03 3.76
C VAL A 12 -11.97 -25.07 4.32
N MET A 13 -11.73 -25.87 5.37
CA MET A 13 -10.38 -26.06 5.92
C MET A 13 -9.41 -26.72 4.93
N GLN A 14 -9.86 -27.70 4.14
CA GLN A 14 -9.03 -28.30 3.10
C GLN A 14 -8.64 -27.28 2.03
N HIS A 15 -9.59 -26.46 1.58
CA HIS A 15 -9.32 -25.39 0.60
C HIS A 15 -8.35 -24.34 1.15
N TRP A 16 -8.47 -23.97 2.43
CA TRP A 16 -7.53 -23.06 3.07
C TRP A 16 -6.13 -23.66 3.10
N ARG A 17 -5.97 -24.90 3.57
CA ARG A 17 -4.67 -25.60 3.58
C ARG A 17 -4.09 -25.86 2.19
N ALA A 18 -4.92 -25.85 1.15
CA ALA A 18 -4.49 -26.06 -0.22
C ALA A 18 -3.87 -24.81 -0.86
N LYS A 19 -4.01 -23.63 -0.24
CA LYS A 19 -3.40 -22.39 -0.75
C LYS A 19 -1.88 -22.52 -0.82
N LEU A 20 -1.31 -21.94 -1.87
CA LEU A 20 0.14 -21.98 -2.12
C LEU A 20 0.92 -21.06 -1.18
N LYS A 21 0.27 -20.01 -0.66
CA LYS A 21 0.88 -19.03 0.23
C LYS A 21 -0.12 -18.52 1.27
N HIS A 22 0.35 -18.32 2.49
CA HIS A 22 -0.36 -17.62 3.56
C HIS A 22 0.52 -16.53 4.15
N PHE A 23 -0.12 -15.42 4.47
CA PHE A 23 0.43 -14.40 5.36
C PHE A 23 -0.49 -14.28 6.56
N LEU A 24 0.10 -14.36 7.75
CA LEU A 24 -0.58 -14.21 9.03
C LEU A 24 0.15 -13.11 9.81
N ILE A 25 -0.61 -12.16 10.36
CA ILE A 25 -0.09 -11.11 11.25
C ILE A 25 -0.88 -11.20 12.54
N LEU A 26 -0.16 -11.30 13.64
CA LEU A 26 -0.72 -11.40 14.98
C LEU A 26 0.06 -10.50 15.95
N SER A 27 -0.59 -10.09 17.03
CA SER A 27 0.11 -9.39 18.11
C SER A 27 0.96 -10.35 18.93
N SER A 28 1.89 -9.81 19.73
CA SER A 28 2.65 -10.58 20.72
C SER A 28 1.79 -11.24 21.79
N ALA A 29 0.52 -10.84 21.92
CA ALA A 29 -0.48 -11.50 22.77
C ALA A 29 -1.28 -12.60 22.04
N GLY A 30 -0.93 -12.94 20.80
CA GLY A 30 -1.61 -13.97 20.02
C GLY A 30 -2.93 -13.54 19.37
N LYS A 31 -3.24 -12.24 19.32
CA LYS A 31 -4.46 -11.78 18.66
C LYS A 31 -4.26 -11.68 17.14
N PRO A 32 -5.16 -12.25 16.31
CA PRO A 32 -5.08 -12.08 14.86
C PRO A 32 -5.32 -10.62 14.49
N ILE A 33 -4.48 -10.09 13.61
CA ILE A 33 -4.56 -8.73 13.06
C ILE A 33 -4.90 -8.79 11.57
N TYR A 34 -4.24 -9.69 10.83
CA TYR A 34 -4.49 -9.89 9.41
C TYR A 34 -4.23 -11.34 9.02
N SER A 35 -5.06 -11.87 8.13
CA SER A 35 -4.80 -13.10 7.42
C SER A 35 -5.17 -12.92 5.96
N ARG A 36 -4.29 -13.33 5.05
CA ARG A 36 -4.62 -13.27 3.61
C ARG A 36 -5.79 -14.18 3.25
N HIS A 37 -5.94 -15.31 3.94
CA HIS A 37 -6.96 -16.32 3.65
C HIS A 37 -7.63 -16.80 4.94
N GLY A 38 -8.93 -17.12 4.86
CA GLY A 38 -9.70 -17.59 6.00
C GLY A 38 -10.14 -16.46 6.92
N ASP A 39 -11.30 -16.66 7.55
CA ASP A 39 -11.84 -15.76 8.56
C ASP A 39 -11.25 -16.09 9.95
N ASP A 40 -11.57 -15.24 10.93
CA ASP A 40 -11.13 -15.42 12.32
C ASP A 40 -11.45 -16.82 12.86
N GLN A 41 -12.65 -17.33 12.60
CA GLN A 41 -13.09 -18.62 13.11
C GLN A 41 -12.21 -19.76 12.59
N LEU A 42 -11.84 -19.70 11.31
CA LEU A 42 -10.98 -20.69 10.67
C LEU A 42 -9.54 -20.63 11.20
N ILE A 43 -8.98 -19.41 11.33
CA ILE A 43 -7.55 -19.24 11.60
C ILE A 43 -7.19 -19.25 13.09
N THR A 44 -8.14 -18.98 14.00
CA THR A 44 -7.85 -18.77 15.44
C THR A 44 -7.02 -19.88 16.06
N ASN A 45 -7.36 -21.15 15.77
CA ASN A 45 -6.61 -22.29 16.29
C ASN A 45 -5.17 -22.33 15.78
N TYR A 46 -4.93 -21.98 14.51
CA TYR A 46 -3.58 -21.94 13.93
C TYR A 46 -2.77 -20.79 14.49
N ILE A 47 -3.40 -19.62 14.69
CA ILE A 47 -2.77 -18.46 15.32
C ILE A 47 -2.32 -18.81 16.74
N GLY A 48 -3.15 -19.53 17.50
CA GLY A 48 -2.78 -20.04 18.83
C GLY A 48 -1.54 -20.93 18.80
N VAL A 49 -1.50 -21.90 17.89
CA VAL A 49 -0.33 -22.79 17.72
C VAL A 49 0.92 -22.02 17.32
N VAL A 50 0.83 -21.14 16.32
CA VAL A 50 1.94 -20.30 15.85
C VAL A 50 2.48 -19.44 16.99
N GLN A 51 1.59 -18.78 17.75
CA GLN A 51 1.97 -17.99 18.91
C GLN A 51 2.68 -18.83 19.97
N THR A 52 2.18 -20.02 20.31
CA THR A 52 2.82 -20.90 21.30
C THR A 52 4.23 -21.27 20.87
N ILE A 53 4.43 -21.62 19.59
CA ILE A 53 5.76 -21.93 19.07
C ILE A 53 6.68 -20.70 19.17
N ILE A 54 6.21 -19.52 18.75
CA ILE A 54 7.02 -18.27 18.84
C ILE A 54 7.39 -17.97 20.30
N SER A 55 6.44 -18.03 21.22
CA SER A 55 6.65 -17.77 22.65
C SER A 55 7.61 -18.77 23.30
N PHE A 56 7.64 -20.03 22.84
CA PHE A 56 8.58 -21.03 23.34
C PHE A 56 10.04 -20.59 23.10
N TYR A 57 10.39 -20.18 21.88
CA TYR A 57 11.75 -19.69 21.57
C TYR A 57 12.07 -18.40 22.31
N GLN A 58 11.10 -17.48 22.43
CA GLN A 58 11.29 -16.23 23.19
C GLN A 58 11.60 -16.50 24.67
N SER A 59 10.99 -17.54 25.25
CA SER A 59 11.26 -17.93 26.65
C SER A 59 12.68 -18.45 26.88
N THR A 60 13.34 -18.96 25.83
CA THR A 60 14.74 -19.41 25.86
C THR A 60 15.72 -18.32 25.41
N ASN A 61 15.28 -17.05 25.35
CA ASN A 61 16.05 -15.91 24.84
C ASN A 61 16.57 -16.13 23.40
N ASP A 62 15.78 -16.83 22.59
CA ASP A 62 16.02 -17.07 21.17
C ASP A 62 14.84 -16.54 20.32
N THR A 63 15.04 -16.42 19.02
CA THR A 63 14.03 -15.93 18.08
C THR A 63 13.80 -16.94 16.96
N LEU A 64 12.58 -17.45 16.86
CA LEU A 64 12.21 -18.29 15.74
C LEU A 64 12.27 -17.47 14.45
N ARG A 65 13.16 -17.87 13.54
CA ARG A 65 13.33 -17.24 12.23
C ARG A 65 12.50 -17.90 11.13
N GLY A 66 12.24 -19.18 11.27
CA GLY A 66 11.59 -20.01 10.26
C GLY A 66 12.00 -21.46 10.37
N PHE A 67 11.30 -22.31 9.64
CA PHE A 67 11.58 -23.73 9.52
C PHE A 67 10.98 -24.25 8.21
N THR A 68 11.44 -25.41 7.74
CA THR A 68 10.93 -26.03 6.51
C THR A 68 10.49 -27.46 6.83
N THR A 69 9.34 -27.87 6.29
CA THR A 69 8.86 -29.25 6.38
C THR A 69 8.36 -29.67 5.00
N ARG A 70 8.97 -30.73 4.44
CA ARG A 70 8.72 -31.18 3.06
C ARG A 70 8.84 -30.01 2.05
N ASP A 71 7.76 -29.73 1.34
CA ASP A 71 7.60 -28.69 0.32
C ASP A 71 7.04 -27.37 0.90
N VAL A 72 6.91 -27.25 2.22
CA VAL A 72 6.36 -26.06 2.88
C VAL A 72 7.43 -25.34 3.69
N ARG A 73 7.63 -24.05 3.39
CA ARG A 73 8.53 -23.16 4.12
C ARG A 73 7.75 -22.19 4.99
N PHE A 74 8.21 -22.03 6.22
CA PHE A 74 7.68 -21.12 7.23
C PHE A 74 8.75 -20.09 7.55
N VAL A 75 8.40 -18.81 7.52
CA VAL A 75 9.28 -17.71 7.93
C VAL A 75 8.53 -16.84 8.92
N VAL A 76 9.20 -16.50 10.02
CA VAL A 76 8.65 -15.68 11.11
C VAL A 76 9.51 -14.43 11.25
N MET A 77 8.86 -13.29 11.39
CA MET A 77 9.48 -12.00 11.63
C MET A 77 8.75 -11.29 12.78
N SER A 78 9.44 -11.13 13.90
CA SER A 78 8.96 -10.37 15.05
C SER A 78 9.44 -8.92 14.95
N LYS A 79 8.52 -7.95 14.97
CA LYS A 79 8.80 -6.51 14.96
C LYS A 79 7.96 -5.78 15.99
N GLY A 80 8.61 -5.37 17.09
CA GLY A 80 7.93 -4.72 18.22
C GLY A 80 6.78 -5.59 18.75
N PRO A 81 5.54 -5.09 18.79
CA PRO A 81 4.39 -5.84 19.30
C PRO A 81 3.76 -6.80 18.27
N LEU A 82 4.36 -6.97 17.09
CA LEU A 82 3.82 -7.78 15.99
C LEU A 82 4.70 -9.00 15.70
N ASN A 83 4.04 -10.13 15.43
CA ASN A 83 4.64 -11.29 14.78
C ASN A 83 3.99 -11.45 13.40
N LEU A 84 4.83 -11.43 12.35
CA LEU A 84 4.43 -11.64 10.97
C LEU A 84 4.95 -13.00 10.51
N VAL A 85 4.09 -13.78 9.86
CA VAL A 85 4.39 -15.16 9.46
C VAL A 85 4.01 -15.37 8.00
N ALA A 86 4.98 -15.85 7.22
CA ALA A 86 4.78 -16.31 5.86
C ALA A 86 4.87 -17.85 5.83
N ILE A 87 3.92 -18.48 5.14
CA ILE A 87 3.89 -19.92 4.90
C ILE A 87 3.75 -20.10 3.39
N THR A 88 4.69 -20.77 2.73
CA THR A 88 4.67 -20.91 1.26
C THR A 88 5.01 -22.33 0.82
N ARG A 89 4.39 -22.77 -0.29
CA ARG A 89 4.79 -23.91 -1.12
C ARG A 89 5.47 -23.49 -2.41
N LEU A 90 5.56 -22.19 -2.66
CA LEU A 90 6.27 -21.66 -3.82
C LEU A 90 7.80 -21.76 -3.58
N PRO A 91 8.60 -21.86 -4.65
CA PRO A 91 10.06 -21.97 -4.55
C PRO A 91 10.71 -20.62 -4.20
N GLU A 92 10.50 -20.15 -2.97
CA GLU A 92 10.95 -18.84 -2.50
C GLU A 92 11.89 -18.99 -1.31
N SER A 93 13.04 -18.31 -1.36
CA SER A 93 14.02 -18.27 -0.27
C SER A 93 13.51 -17.56 0.99
N ASP A 94 14.14 -17.85 2.13
CA ASP A 94 13.88 -17.17 3.40
C ASP A 94 14.03 -15.64 3.28
N SER A 95 15.01 -15.16 2.50
CA SER A 95 15.23 -13.73 2.28
C SER A 95 14.09 -13.10 1.50
N GLN A 96 13.60 -13.74 0.44
CA GLN A 96 12.42 -13.28 -0.31
C GLN A 96 11.20 -13.19 0.59
N LEU A 97 10.93 -14.21 1.41
CA LEU A 97 9.79 -14.20 2.34
C LEU A 97 9.93 -13.12 3.40
N ARG A 98 11.14 -12.88 3.93
CA ARG A 98 11.39 -11.76 4.85
C ARG A 98 11.13 -10.40 4.19
N SER A 99 11.55 -10.20 2.95
CA SER A 99 11.25 -8.97 2.22
C SER A 99 9.73 -8.78 2.01
N GLN A 100 8.97 -9.85 1.80
CA GLN A 100 7.51 -9.79 1.70
C GLN A 100 6.85 -9.42 3.04
N LEU A 101 7.32 -10.03 4.14
CA LEU A 101 6.86 -9.68 5.48
C LEU A 101 7.22 -8.22 5.84
N GLU A 102 8.40 -7.76 5.44
CA GLU A 102 8.83 -6.38 5.61
C GLU A 102 7.90 -5.41 4.89
N ALA A 103 7.54 -5.69 3.64
CA ALA A 103 6.61 -4.86 2.88
C ALA A 103 5.21 -4.80 3.51
N LEU A 104 4.69 -5.94 4.02
CA LEU A 104 3.42 -5.96 4.76
C LEU A 104 3.50 -5.15 6.07
N TYR A 105 4.63 -5.22 6.78
CA TYR A 105 4.87 -4.40 7.96
C TYR A 105 4.90 -2.91 7.63
N MET A 106 5.60 -2.52 6.56
CA MET A 106 5.62 -1.13 6.09
C MET A 106 4.23 -0.64 5.64
N GLN A 107 3.40 -1.52 5.05
CA GLN A 107 2.01 -1.20 4.74
C GLN A 107 1.18 -0.90 5.99
N ILE A 108 1.34 -1.68 7.07
CA ILE A 108 0.70 -1.39 8.36
C ILE A 108 1.16 -0.02 8.87
N LEU A 109 2.48 0.23 8.84
CA LEU A 109 3.03 1.50 9.32
C LEU A 109 2.55 2.69 8.51
N SER A 110 2.27 2.52 7.22
CA SER A 110 1.75 3.59 6.37
C SER A 110 0.36 4.08 6.78
N THR A 111 -0.44 3.20 7.39
CA THR A 111 -1.75 3.52 7.95
C THR A 111 -1.65 3.97 9.40
N LEU A 112 -0.78 3.33 10.19
CA LEU A 112 -0.62 3.58 11.62
C LEU A 112 0.84 3.80 11.97
N THR A 113 1.22 5.04 12.33
CA THR A 113 2.61 5.36 12.67
C THR A 113 3.16 4.49 13.81
N LEU A 114 4.47 4.24 13.80
CA LEU A 114 5.13 3.38 14.78
C LEU A 114 4.87 3.84 16.23
N PRO A 115 5.04 5.13 16.60
CA PRO A 115 4.75 5.59 17.96
C PRO A 115 3.28 5.44 18.36
N SER A 116 2.36 5.55 17.40
CA SER A 116 0.93 5.34 17.66
C SER A 116 0.65 3.88 17.98
N MET A 117 1.22 2.96 17.19
CA MET A 117 1.12 1.52 17.44
C MET A 117 1.74 1.12 18.79
N GLU A 118 2.96 1.58 19.07
CA GLU A 118 3.65 1.28 20.34
C GLU A 118 2.87 1.79 21.55
N ARG A 119 2.34 3.03 21.47
CA ARG A 119 1.52 3.60 22.54
C ARG A 119 0.25 2.78 22.81
N MET A 120 -0.41 2.27 21.76
CA MET A 120 -1.60 1.42 21.91
C MET A 120 -1.28 0.13 22.67
N PHE A 121 -0.16 -0.54 22.34
CA PHE A 121 0.25 -1.77 23.01
C PHE A 121 0.84 -1.54 24.41
N ALA A 122 1.53 -0.43 24.63
CA ALA A 122 2.00 -0.05 25.97
C ALA A 122 0.81 0.22 26.91
N ALA A 123 -0.26 0.83 26.41
CA ALA A 123 -1.48 1.03 27.18
C ALA A 123 -2.25 -0.27 27.44
N ARG A 124 -2.33 -1.16 26.44
CA ARG A 124 -3.01 -2.46 26.52
C ARG A 124 -2.29 -3.49 25.66
N ALA A 125 -1.56 -4.42 26.29
CA ALA A 125 -0.82 -5.47 25.56
C ALA A 125 -1.72 -6.35 24.67
N ASN A 126 -3.01 -6.46 25.02
CA ASN A 126 -4.03 -7.18 24.26
C ASN A 126 -4.89 -6.26 23.37
N TYR A 127 -4.39 -5.07 22.98
CA TYR A 127 -5.11 -4.17 22.07
C TYR A 127 -5.42 -4.85 20.72
N ASP A 128 -6.56 -4.51 20.12
CA ASP A 128 -6.99 -5.05 18.82
C ASP A 128 -6.70 -4.03 17.71
N LEU A 129 -5.62 -4.28 16.96
CA LEU A 129 -5.19 -3.41 15.85
C LEU A 129 -6.09 -3.48 14.62
N ARG A 130 -7.06 -4.39 14.54
CA ARG A 130 -7.99 -4.43 13.40
C ARG A 130 -8.84 -3.16 13.32
N ARG A 131 -9.13 -2.54 14.46
CA ARG A 131 -9.90 -1.29 14.53
C ARG A 131 -9.18 -0.12 13.85
N PRO A 132 -7.94 0.25 14.22
CA PRO A 132 -7.22 1.34 13.55
C PRO A 132 -6.82 1.01 12.10
N LEU A 133 -6.76 -0.27 11.72
CA LEU A 133 -6.46 -0.70 10.35
C LEU A 133 -7.71 -0.93 9.49
N GLN A 134 -8.89 -0.69 10.04
CA GLN A 134 -10.15 -0.94 9.34
C GLN A 134 -10.23 -0.12 8.04
N GLY A 135 -10.55 -0.78 6.94
CA GLY A 135 -10.61 -0.20 5.61
C GLY A 135 -9.29 -0.23 4.83
N THR A 136 -8.21 -0.76 5.42
CA THR A 136 -6.89 -0.90 4.76
C THR A 136 -6.50 -2.36 4.49
N GLU A 137 -7.39 -3.30 4.77
CA GLU A 137 -7.19 -4.73 4.57
C GLU A 137 -7.03 -5.09 3.09
N THR A 138 -7.64 -4.30 2.20
CA THR A 138 -7.48 -4.44 0.74
C THR A 138 -6.04 -4.16 0.32
N LEU A 139 -5.38 -3.16 0.94
CA LEU A 139 -4.00 -2.81 0.64
C LEU A 139 -3.02 -3.94 0.99
N LEU A 140 -3.21 -4.55 2.17
CA LEU A 140 -2.43 -5.73 2.58
C LEU A 140 -2.72 -6.93 1.67
N SER A 141 -3.97 -7.12 1.27
CA SER A 141 -4.38 -8.22 0.40
C SER A 141 -3.87 -8.08 -1.02
N ALA A 142 -3.82 -6.87 -1.57
CA ALA A 142 -3.23 -6.58 -2.87
C ALA A 142 -1.72 -6.87 -2.88
N LEU A 143 -0.99 -6.47 -1.84
CA LEU A 143 0.43 -6.81 -1.70
C LEU A 143 0.66 -8.32 -1.62
N ALA A 144 -0.08 -8.99 -0.74
CA ALA A 144 -0.01 -10.44 -0.58
C ALA A 144 -0.33 -11.20 -1.89
N ASP A 145 -1.29 -10.69 -2.65
CA ASP A 145 -1.62 -11.18 -3.98
C ASP A 145 -0.50 -10.93 -5.00
N GLY A 146 0.09 -9.73 -5.01
CA GLY A 146 1.24 -9.40 -5.85
C GLY A 146 2.42 -10.35 -5.60
N PHE A 147 2.70 -10.66 -4.33
CA PHE A 147 3.73 -11.64 -3.95
C PHE A 147 3.39 -13.07 -4.36
N THR A 148 2.11 -13.44 -4.39
CA THR A 148 1.67 -14.79 -4.75
C THR A 148 1.64 -14.98 -6.26
N ARG A 149 1.23 -13.94 -7.00
CA ARG A 149 1.17 -13.92 -8.47
C ARG A 149 2.53 -13.67 -9.12
N GLY A 150 3.55 -13.29 -8.34
CA GLY A 150 4.89 -13.02 -8.85
C GLY A 150 5.02 -11.67 -9.55
N SER A 151 4.25 -10.66 -9.12
CA SER A 151 4.31 -9.31 -9.67
C SER A 151 5.73 -8.72 -9.53
N PRO A 152 6.41 -8.34 -10.62
CA PRO A 152 7.77 -7.80 -10.55
C PRO A 152 7.86 -6.51 -9.73
N SER A 153 6.88 -5.60 -9.84
CA SER A 153 6.86 -4.34 -9.10
C SER A 153 6.78 -4.58 -7.60
N THR A 154 5.93 -5.53 -7.17
CA THR A 154 5.76 -5.89 -5.75
C THR A 154 6.99 -6.64 -5.23
N LEU A 155 7.50 -7.63 -5.96
CA LEU A 155 8.64 -8.45 -5.53
C LEU A 155 9.96 -7.66 -5.45
N LEU A 156 10.15 -6.67 -6.32
CA LEU A 156 11.38 -5.87 -6.39
C LEU A 156 11.26 -4.55 -5.62
N SER A 157 10.12 -4.25 -4.99
CA SER A 157 9.83 -2.94 -4.41
C SER A 157 10.12 -1.81 -5.40
N ALA A 158 9.72 -2.02 -6.65
CA ALA A 158 10.07 -1.19 -7.79
C ALA A 158 8.81 -0.58 -8.41
N LEU A 159 9.01 0.54 -9.09
CA LEU A 159 7.96 1.21 -9.86
C LEU A 159 8.33 1.25 -11.34
N GLU A 160 7.32 1.12 -12.18
CA GLU A 160 7.46 1.37 -13.60
C GLU A 160 7.30 2.87 -13.89
N CYS A 161 8.21 3.42 -14.69
CA CYS A 161 8.13 4.80 -15.16
C CYS A 161 7.56 4.83 -16.58
N LEU A 162 6.69 5.81 -16.87
CA LEU A 162 6.19 6.01 -18.23
C LEU A 162 7.34 6.45 -19.15
N LYS A 163 7.53 5.75 -20.27
CA LYS A 163 8.54 6.11 -21.27
C LYS A 163 8.12 7.38 -22.01
N LEU A 164 8.90 8.45 -21.88
CA LEU A 164 8.61 9.76 -22.47
C LEU A 164 9.88 10.37 -23.09
N ARG A 165 9.71 11.21 -24.11
CA ARG A 165 10.80 12.04 -24.66
C ARG A 165 11.33 12.97 -23.56
N LYS A 166 12.65 13.19 -23.57
CA LYS A 166 13.33 14.08 -22.59
C LYS A 166 12.71 15.47 -22.55
N SER A 167 12.34 16.02 -23.71
CA SER A 167 11.69 17.33 -23.82
C SER A 167 10.36 17.37 -23.07
N HIS A 168 9.48 16.38 -23.27
CA HIS A 168 8.17 16.33 -22.59
C HIS A 168 8.34 16.19 -21.08
N ARG A 169 9.24 15.30 -20.62
CA ARG A 169 9.52 15.16 -19.19
C ARG A 169 10.09 16.44 -18.58
N ALA A 170 10.97 17.14 -19.30
CA ALA A 170 11.50 18.42 -18.84
C ALA A 170 10.40 19.48 -18.72
N THR A 171 9.47 19.54 -19.68
CA THR A 171 8.31 20.44 -19.60
C THR A 171 7.47 20.13 -18.36
N ILE A 172 7.09 18.86 -18.14
CA ILE A 172 6.29 18.45 -16.97
C ILE A 172 6.97 18.84 -15.65
N ASN A 173 8.27 18.50 -15.51
CA ASN A 173 9.05 18.82 -14.32
C ASN A 173 9.13 20.34 -14.08
N ASN A 174 9.37 21.11 -15.14
CA ASN A 174 9.47 22.57 -15.04
C ASN A 174 8.13 23.20 -14.69
N THR A 175 7.01 22.68 -15.20
CA THR A 175 5.67 23.16 -14.83
C THR A 175 5.38 22.90 -13.36
N LEU A 176 5.62 21.68 -12.87
CA LEU A 176 5.47 21.35 -11.45
C LEU A 176 6.32 22.22 -10.52
N LEU A 177 7.54 22.58 -10.96
CA LEU A 177 8.42 23.47 -10.21
C LEU A 177 7.94 24.92 -10.20
N LYS A 178 7.31 25.39 -11.29
CA LYS A 178 6.78 26.75 -11.40
C LYS A 178 5.55 26.98 -10.53
N THR A 179 4.69 25.97 -10.39
CA THR A 179 3.47 26.04 -9.58
C THR A 179 3.67 25.55 -8.15
N ARG A 180 4.91 25.27 -7.76
CA ARG A 180 5.27 24.70 -6.45
C ARG A 180 4.83 25.62 -5.31
N SER A 181 3.98 25.10 -4.43
CA SER A 181 3.66 25.78 -3.17
C SER A 181 4.76 25.59 -2.12
N GLU A 182 4.74 26.41 -1.07
CA GLU A 182 5.79 26.43 -0.05
C GLU A 182 5.81 25.14 0.78
N ASN A 183 4.64 24.61 1.10
CA ASN A 183 4.49 23.42 1.95
C ASN A 183 4.54 22.08 1.18
N LEU A 184 4.87 22.10 -0.12
CA LEU A 184 5.04 20.87 -0.90
C LEU A 184 6.32 20.13 -0.48
N LEU A 185 6.15 18.90 0.02
CA LEU A 185 7.23 17.97 0.29
C LEU A 185 7.53 17.06 -0.92
N TYR A 186 6.51 16.46 -1.52
CA TYR A 186 6.63 15.65 -2.73
C TYR A 186 5.49 15.93 -3.71
N GLY A 187 5.81 16.13 -4.99
CA GLY A 187 4.83 16.19 -6.07
C GLY A 187 5.05 15.04 -7.05
N LEU A 188 4.02 14.28 -7.37
CA LEU A 188 4.08 13.15 -8.30
C LEU A 188 3.01 13.28 -9.37
N ILE A 189 3.37 12.91 -10.60
CA ILE A 189 2.41 12.69 -11.69
C ILE A 189 2.45 11.21 -12.05
N VAL A 190 1.28 10.60 -12.09
CA VAL A 190 1.08 9.19 -12.43
C VAL A 190 0.13 9.12 -13.61
N ALA A 191 0.43 8.28 -14.59
CA ALA A 191 -0.43 8.04 -15.75
C ALA A 191 -0.45 6.56 -16.08
N SER A 192 -1.63 5.99 -16.29
CA SER A 192 -1.81 4.58 -16.67
C SER A 192 -1.08 3.60 -15.74
N GLY A 193 -1.11 3.86 -14.43
CA GLY A 193 -0.40 3.05 -13.43
C GLY A 193 1.12 3.27 -13.35
N LYS A 194 1.69 4.21 -14.12
CA LYS A 194 3.13 4.42 -14.25
C LYS A 194 3.56 5.82 -13.80
N LEU A 195 4.74 5.90 -13.22
CA LEU A 195 5.31 7.16 -12.75
C LEU A 195 5.78 8.05 -13.91
N VAL A 196 5.25 9.26 -14.01
CA VAL A 196 5.60 10.24 -15.06
C VAL A 196 6.63 11.24 -14.54
N SER A 197 6.44 11.78 -13.35
CA SER A 197 7.36 12.77 -12.77
C SER A 197 7.33 12.75 -11.26
N VAL A 198 8.46 13.12 -10.64
CA VAL A 198 8.58 13.38 -9.21
C VAL A 198 9.34 14.68 -9.01
N VAL A 199 8.78 15.57 -8.21
CA VAL A 199 9.43 16.77 -7.70
C VAL A 199 9.59 16.64 -6.19
N ARG A 200 10.78 16.95 -5.69
CA ARG A 200 11.14 16.83 -4.28
C ARG A 200 12.29 17.78 -3.93
N PRO A 201 12.44 18.19 -2.66
CA PRO A 201 13.64 18.88 -2.22
C PRO A 201 14.89 18.03 -2.42
N LYS A 202 16.02 18.65 -2.76
CA LYS A 202 17.27 17.95 -3.12
C LYS A 202 17.79 16.96 -2.05
N LYS A 203 17.54 17.24 -0.77
CA LYS A 203 18.00 16.43 0.36
C LYS A 203 17.02 15.34 0.81
N HIS A 204 15.83 15.30 0.22
CA HIS A 204 14.79 14.35 0.60
C HIS A 204 14.58 13.34 -0.53
N SER A 205 15.29 12.22 -0.46
CA SER A 205 15.05 11.09 -1.37
C SER A 205 13.77 10.37 -0.97
N LEU A 206 12.88 10.17 -1.93
CA LEU A 206 11.71 9.34 -1.73
C LEU A 206 12.10 7.87 -1.90
N HIS A 207 11.89 7.06 -0.86
CA HIS A 207 12.30 5.66 -0.83
C HIS A 207 11.41 4.81 -1.77
N PRO A 208 11.95 3.85 -2.55
CA PRO A 208 11.15 3.02 -3.47
C PRO A 208 10.00 2.27 -2.78
N GLY A 209 10.22 1.80 -1.55
CA GLY A 209 9.16 1.19 -0.74
C GLY A 209 8.00 2.14 -0.44
N ASP A 210 8.28 3.40 -0.10
CA ASP A 210 7.24 4.41 0.17
C ASP A 210 6.45 4.75 -1.10
N LEU A 211 7.16 4.82 -2.22
CA LEU A 211 6.59 4.98 -3.54
C LEU A 211 5.63 3.82 -3.90
N HIS A 212 6.01 2.59 -3.58
CA HIS A 212 5.14 1.43 -3.76
C HIS A 212 3.89 1.50 -2.87
N LEU A 213 4.02 1.96 -1.61
CA LEU A 213 2.88 2.15 -0.70
C LEU A 213 1.89 3.18 -1.25
N ILE A 214 2.39 4.30 -1.79
CA ILE A 214 1.56 5.33 -2.42
C ILE A 214 0.80 4.75 -3.62
N PHE A 215 1.48 4.00 -4.49
CA PHE A 215 0.84 3.39 -5.67
C PHE A 215 -0.19 2.33 -5.27
N ASN A 216 0.14 1.46 -4.31
CA ASN A 216 -0.78 0.47 -3.78
C ASN A 216 -2.05 1.15 -3.22
N MET A 217 -1.88 2.25 -2.47
CA MET A 217 -3.00 3.06 -1.99
C MET A 217 -3.82 3.66 -3.15
N LEU A 218 -3.18 4.27 -4.14
CA LEU A 218 -3.86 4.92 -5.27
C LEU A 218 -4.72 3.95 -6.09
N PHE A 219 -4.23 2.72 -6.31
CA PHE A 219 -4.87 1.76 -7.22
C PHE A 219 -5.79 0.74 -6.54
N GLU A 220 -5.52 0.40 -5.28
CA GLU A 220 -6.20 -0.69 -4.56
C GLU A 220 -7.19 -0.18 -3.49
N ALA A 221 -7.04 1.08 -3.03
CA ALA A 221 -8.05 1.68 -2.16
C ALA A 221 -9.25 2.15 -3.00
N GLY A 222 -10.30 1.32 -3.07
CA GLY A 222 -11.53 1.65 -3.80
C GLY A 222 -12.18 2.98 -3.35
N SER A 223 -11.95 3.43 -2.11
CA SER A 223 -12.40 4.74 -1.61
C SER A 223 -11.72 5.92 -2.30
N VAL A 224 -10.44 5.81 -2.65
CA VAL A 224 -9.67 6.88 -3.31
C VAL A 224 -10.21 7.12 -4.72
N LYS A 225 -10.64 6.05 -5.40
CA LYS A 225 -11.27 6.15 -6.73
C LYS A 225 -12.73 6.60 -6.67
N ALA A 226 -13.42 6.37 -5.56
CA ALA A 226 -14.84 6.67 -5.40
C ALA A 226 -15.14 8.12 -5.00
N GLY A 227 -14.19 8.84 -4.38
CA GLY A 227 -14.39 10.16 -3.76
C GLY A 227 -14.52 11.38 -4.69
N GLY A 228 -15.08 11.25 -5.89
CA GLY A 228 -15.36 12.42 -6.75
C GLY A 228 -14.13 13.16 -7.28
N GLY A 229 -13.03 12.45 -7.50
CA GLY A 229 -11.84 12.96 -8.18
C GLY A 229 -10.81 13.71 -7.34
N GLU A 230 -11.09 14.04 -6.06
CA GLU A 230 -10.14 14.64 -5.12
C GLU A 230 -10.15 13.96 -3.76
N ASN A 231 -9.00 13.67 -3.17
CA ASN A 231 -8.90 13.07 -1.84
C ASN A 231 -7.82 13.73 -0.98
N TRP A 232 -8.05 13.83 0.32
CA TRP A 232 -7.06 14.23 1.33
C TRP A 232 -6.81 13.09 2.30
N ILE A 233 -5.64 12.46 2.19
CA ILE A 233 -5.37 11.19 2.85
C ILE A 233 -4.19 11.35 3.82
N PRO A 234 -4.40 11.14 5.14
CA PRO A 234 -3.27 11.02 6.06
C PRO A 234 -2.54 9.71 5.77
N LEU A 235 -1.22 9.78 5.64
CA LEU A 235 -0.38 8.60 5.45
C LEU A 235 0.96 8.77 6.15
N CYS A 236 1.52 7.68 6.63
CA CYS A 236 2.91 7.62 7.04
C CYS A 236 3.74 7.06 5.88
N LEU A 237 4.95 7.59 5.67
CA LEU A 237 5.93 7.05 4.73
C LEU A 237 7.09 6.47 5.54
N PRO A 238 7.07 5.17 5.88
CA PRO A 238 8.00 4.60 6.86
C PRO A 238 9.47 4.67 6.45
N GLY A 239 9.77 4.63 5.14
CA GLY A 239 11.13 4.79 4.62
C GLY A 239 11.67 6.22 4.75
N PHE A 240 10.78 7.22 4.78
CA PHE A 240 11.10 8.62 5.01
C PHE A 240 11.14 8.94 6.51
N ASN A 241 10.02 8.71 7.21
CA ASN A 241 9.88 8.90 8.65
C ASN A 241 8.68 8.09 9.18
N ASN A 242 8.95 7.01 9.91
CA ASN A 242 7.93 6.14 10.49
C ASN A 242 7.22 6.71 11.74
N THR A 243 7.59 7.91 12.20
CA THR A 243 7.07 8.51 13.44
C THR A 243 5.92 9.49 13.23
N GLY A 244 5.82 10.07 12.02
CA GLY A 244 4.88 11.15 11.72
C GLY A 244 3.94 10.81 10.58
N TYR A 245 2.79 11.50 10.57
CA TYR A 245 1.92 11.53 9.41
C TYR A 245 2.35 12.65 8.46
N LEU A 246 2.24 12.34 7.18
CA LEU A 246 2.15 13.29 6.09
C LEU A 246 0.70 13.30 5.59
N TYR A 247 0.41 14.22 4.69
CA TYR A 247 -0.91 14.36 4.11
C TYR A 247 -0.80 14.47 2.60
N MET A 248 -1.47 13.54 1.92
CA MET A 248 -1.44 13.39 0.48
C MET A 248 -2.74 13.87 -0.11
N TYR A 249 -2.66 14.92 -0.92
CA TYR A 249 -3.69 15.34 -1.83
C TYR A 249 -3.58 14.51 -3.11
N VAL A 250 -4.70 13.90 -3.52
CA VAL A 250 -4.81 13.11 -4.75
C VAL A 250 -5.87 13.76 -5.61
N SER A 251 -5.55 14.07 -6.87
CA SER A 251 -6.51 14.52 -7.86
C SER A 251 -6.39 13.73 -9.14
N PHE A 252 -7.49 13.15 -9.60
CA PHE A 252 -7.56 12.50 -10.91
C PHE A 252 -8.01 13.52 -11.96
N LEU A 253 -7.29 13.60 -13.06
CA LEU A 253 -7.57 14.51 -14.16
C LEU A 253 -8.45 13.82 -15.21
N ASN A 254 -9.51 14.51 -15.65
CA ASN A 254 -10.23 14.13 -16.85
C ASN A 254 -9.54 14.76 -18.06
N LEU A 255 -8.93 13.96 -18.94
CA LEU A 255 -8.21 14.49 -20.10
C LEU A 255 -9.14 15.08 -21.18
N GLU A 256 -10.40 14.66 -21.25
CA GLU A 256 -11.39 15.21 -22.19
C GLU A 256 -11.92 16.56 -21.73
N HIS A 257 -12.10 16.72 -20.41
CA HIS A 257 -12.57 17.97 -19.78
C HIS A 257 -11.72 18.30 -18.54
N PRO A 258 -10.48 18.82 -18.70
CA PRO A 258 -9.53 19.00 -17.59
C PRO A 258 -9.95 20.01 -16.53
N SER A 259 -10.86 20.91 -16.86
CA SER A 259 -11.42 21.94 -15.99
C SER A 259 -12.69 21.51 -15.25
N GLU A 260 -13.26 20.34 -15.57
CA GLU A 260 -14.45 19.82 -14.89
C GLU A 260 -14.08 18.86 -13.75
N GLN A 261 -14.80 18.97 -12.62
CA GLN A 261 -14.64 18.01 -11.52
C GLN A 261 -15.16 16.65 -11.97
N MET A 262 -14.36 15.60 -11.77
CA MET A 262 -14.73 14.24 -12.13
C MET A 262 -15.88 13.77 -11.21
N GLN A 263 -17.08 13.56 -11.75
CA GLN A 263 -18.21 13.03 -10.98
C GLN A 263 -17.91 11.63 -10.44
N GLU A 264 -18.50 11.27 -9.28
CA GLU A 264 -18.34 9.95 -8.63
C GLU A 264 -18.48 8.82 -9.65
N ARG A 265 -17.43 7.99 -9.79
CA ARG A 265 -17.43 6.90 -10.77
C ARG A 265 -18.13 5.65 -10.21
N PRO A 266 -18.91 4.94 -11.03
CA PRO A 266 -19.40 3.61 -10.69
C PRO A 266 -18.23 2.63 -10.52
N ARG A 267 -18.34 1.76 -9.51
CA ARG A 267 -17.33 0.76 -9.09
C ARG A 267 -16.86 -0.21 -10.20
N THR A 268 -17.48 -0.18 -11.38
CA THR A 268 -17.31 -1.12 -12.50
C THR A 268 -16.39 -0.62 -13.61
N SER A 269 -15.85 0.59 -13.51
CA SER A 269 -14.82 1.05 -14.47
C SER A 269 -13.45 0.47 -14.08
N GLU A 270 -13.24 -0.79 -14.43
CA GLU A 270 -11.87 -1.34 -14.47
C GLU A 270 -11.04 -0.52 -15.45
N GLY A 271 -10.03 0.17 -14.93
CA GLY A 271 -8.90 0.75 -15.66
C GLY A 271 -9.22 1.34 -17.02
N ALA A 272 -9.62 2.61 -17.08
CA ALA A 272 -9.40 3.35 -18.31
C ALA A 272 -7.88 3.53 -18.47
N ASP A 273 -7.33 3.05 -19.58
CA ASP A 273 -5.90 3.06 -19.92
C ASP A 273 -5.26 4.47 -19.93
N ASP A 274 -6.05 5.54 -19.77
CA ASP A 274 -5.64 6.95 -19.86
C ASP A 274 -5.85 7.77 -18.58
N GLU A 275 -5.90 7.14 -17.40
CA GLU A 275 -6.04 7.88 -16.14
C GLU A 275 -4.74 8.59 -15.74
N VAL A 276 -4.82 9.91 -15.54
CA VAL A 276 -3.74 10.74 -15.00
C VAL A 276 -4.10 11.20 -13.59
N ALA A 277 -3.19 11.03 -12.65
CA ALA A 277 -3.32 11.47 -11.27
C ALA A 277 -2.19 12.43 -10.88
N VAL A 278 -2.55 13.50 -10.19
CA VAL A 278 -1.67 14.44 -9.50
C VAL A 278 -1.67 14.10 -8.03
N LEU A 279 -0.50 13.84 -7.46
CA LEU A 279 -0.34 13.56 -6.03
C LEU A 279 0.59 14.62 -5.43
N LEU A 280 0.12 15.33 -4.42
CA LEU A 280 0.86 16.38 -3.73
C LEU A 280 0.90 16.04 -2.24
N ILE A 281 2.09 15.95 -1.66
CA ILE A 281 2.30 15.50 -0.28
C ILE A 281 2.89 16.67 0.52
N SER A 282 2.30 16.95 1.69
CA SER A 282 2.77 17.94 2.66
C SER A 282 2.97 17.30 4.05
N ALA A 283 3.84 17.90 4.85
CA ALA A 283 3.92 17.61 6.29
C ALA A 283 2.86 18.38 7.09
N GLU A 284 2.30 19.44 6.52
CA GLU A 284 1.31 20.31 7.14
C GLU A 284 -0.11 19.80 6.89
N LYS A 285 -0.84 19.52 7.97
CA LYS A 285 -2.21 18.99 7.94
C LYS A 285 -3.21 19.92 7.26
N GLU A 286 -2.99 21.22 7.38
CA GLU A 286 -3.92 22.26 6.95
C GLU A 286 -3.63 22.76 5.52
N SER A 287 -2.63 22.20 4.83
CA SER A 287 -2.25 22.59 3.45
C SER A 287 -3.19 22.08 2.35
N PHE A 288 -4.37 21.54 2.69
CA PHE A 288 -5.31 20.99 1.69
C PHE A 288 -5.64 22.02 0.59
N PHE A 289 -6.09 23.22 0.97
CA PHE A 289 -6.51 24.25 0.01
C PHE A 289 -5.33 24.82 -0.79
N GLU A 290 -4.16 24.95 -0.14
CA GLU A 290 -2.92 25.38 -0.78
C GLU A 290 -2.50 24.41 -1.88
N LEU A 291 -2.48 23.10 -1.59
CA LEU A 291 -2.10 22.08 -2.57
C LEU A 291 -3.16 21.91 -3.66
N ARG A 292 -4.44 22.09 -3.34
CA ARG A 292 -5.50 22.15 -4.35
C ARG A 292 -5.29 23.31 -5.32
N GLY A 293 -4.97 24.51 -4.81
CA GLY A 293 -4.62 25.67 -5.64
C GLY A 293 -3.41 25.39 -6.54
N MET A 294 -2.35 24.78 -6.00
CA MET A 294 -1.20 24.34 -6.79
C MET A 294 -1.60 23.36 -7.92
N ARG A 295 -2.54 22.46 -7.67
CA ARG A 295 -3.07 21.56 -8.71
C ARG A 295 -3.81 22.34 -9.79
N ASP A 296 -4.63 23.31 -9.41
CA ASP A 296 -5.39 24.12 -10.37
C ASP A 296 -4.46 24.94 -11.26
N ASP A 297 -3.45 25.61 -10.69
CA ASP A 297 -2.41 26.33 -11.44
C ASP A 297 -1.65 25.39 -12.39
N LEU A 298 -1.34 24.17 -11.92
CA LEU A 298 -0.65 23.15 -12.74
C LEU A 298 -1.48 22.76 -13.97
N VAL A 299 -2.79 22.56 -13.79
CA VAL A 299 -3.72 22.21 -14.88
C VAL A 299 -3.86 23.39 -15.85
N GLU A 300 -4.02 24.62 -15.35
CA GLU A 300 -4.15 25.82 -16.18
C GLU A 300 -2.91 26.05 -17.06
N VAL A 301 -1.72 25.99 -16.47
CA VAL A 301 -0.47 26.13 -17.23
C VAL A 301 -0.33 25.01 -18.26
N SER A 302 -0.73 23.79 -17.91
CA SER A 302 -0.65 22.63 -18.81
C SER A 302 -1.64 22.71 -19.98
N LEU A 303 -2.87 23.18 -19.75
CA LEU A 303 -3.86 23.47 -20.80
C LEU A 303 -3.35 24.50 -21.81
N HIS A 304 -2.62 25.51 -21.33
CA HIS A 304 -1.96 26.50 -22.18
C HIS A 304 -0.84 25.91 -23.05
N PHE A 305 -0.19 24.83 -22.58
CA PHE A 305 0.80 24.08 -23.37
C PHE A 305 0.14 23.13 -24.37
N VAL A 306 -0.97 22.47 -24.02
CA VAL A 306 -1.71 21.56 -24.92
C VAL A 306 -2.42 22.31 -26.05
N THR A 307 -2.93 23.52 -25.80
CA THR A 307 -3.51 24.38 -26.84
C THR A 307 -2.45 24.98 -27.78
N LYS A 308 -1.19 25.11 -27.35
CA LYS A 308 -0.07 25.60 -28.19
C LYS A 308 0.76 24.48 -28.82
N VAL A 309 0.69 23.26 -28.30
CA VAL A 309 1.43 22.11 -28.79
C VAL A 309 0.44 20.96 -28.87
N SER A 310 0.01 20.62 -30.09
CA SER A 310 -0.77 19.43 -30.41
C SER A 310 -0.07 18.16 -29.90
N LEU A 311 -0.33 17.83 -28.64
CA LEU A 311 0.31 16.76 -27.88
C LEU A 311 -0.61 15.57 -27.65
N PHE A 312 -1.40 15.21 -28.66
CA PHE A 312 -1.94 13.87 -28.81
C PHE A 312 -1.92 13.53 -30.29
N PRO A 313 -0.97 12.73 -30.80
CA PRO A 313 -1.27 11.95 -31.98
C PRO A 313 -2.36 10.95 -31.56
N ALA A 314 -3.48 10.96 -32.27
CA ALA A 314 -4.53 9.97 -32.13
C ALA A 314 -3.90 8.57 -32.04
N VAL A 315 -4.16 7.89 -30.93
CA VAL A 315 -3.82 6.48 -30.79
C VAL A 315 -4.94 5.72 -31.52
N HIS A 316 -4.62 5.22 -32.70
CA HIS A 316 -5.35 4.15 -33.38
C HIS A 316 -4.66 2.82 -33.08
#